data_AF-A0AA96G528-F1
#
_entry.id   AF-A0AA96G528-F1
#
_cell.length_a   1.000
_cell.length_b   1.000
_cell.length_c   1.000
_cell.angle_alpha   90.00
_cell.angle_beta   90.00
_cell.angle_gamma   90.00
#
_symmetry.space_group_name_H-M   'P 1'
#
loop_
_entity.id
_entity.type
_entity.pdbx_description
1 polymer ?
#
loop_
_entity_poly.entity_id
_entity_poly.type
_entity_poly.pdbx_seq_one_letter_code
_entity_poly.pdbx_strand_id
1 'polypeptide(L)'
;MGSPLDLVTAPPQLTGVTVGAGRSVTLTWTPPPSPSAFTAVQPVVLWGGTEVDLPVQPFPRSPIVLTLPDGIPNTAAIALRGVANLSVSPLGNAAVLLTTAPTGVTVAYDGAELRVSWDALPSPLIDGYRVCTVAGGTVTVLGDTATASGRWPVDIDDTSTTVVVRPLAPLAVGTPSEPVPVFTEALVVGGSYLAPQLGPVLTAADLTLGLPELFVTPQLDPVELPLGFVLTPADAGPYAYTLLIPEASPVWDFTDRPDVIGRWAELLAELQPLGITPYGVAALTEAVSRSMPQTFAETLYFAYGLRFDRGFFDLRPGLVLRVEYEAYQIAPGGQGDPLSGFVTTGVADYEVASYENAGTWTNGLDAFLAGLARQNGVDVPNPSGPAAGQLYGSGGVFDLFAKALRLPYARLVFPRTLLPTTTPGSLWPQQNAVLLSAATLDALDAATENVRRQDPPGSGVAAAYLRGRAVVRAMVRISVNGASRLVPVGTTLGNVLASEGRRPSAVPVPLSGVTMHRPRTAAALDGPAGDWPVLPGWRPRDPAALGLPLLHGDRLDLATGLG
;
A
#
# COMPACT_ATOMS: atom_id res chain seq x y z
N MET A 1 47.76 -49.58 29.66
CA MET A 1 46.33 -49.95 29.76
C MET A 1 45.56 -48.91 28.96
N GLY A 2 44.94 -49.29 27.85
CA GLY A 2 44.12 -48.36 27.08
C GLY A 2 42.81 -48.11 27.83
N SER A 3 42.41 -46.84 27.98
CA SER A 3 41.12 -46.48 28.55
C SER A 3 40.00 -47.20 27.77
N PRO A 4 39.01 -47.80 28.46
CA PRO A 4 37.90 -48.47 27.78
C PRO A 4 37.21 -47.47 26.83
N LEU A 5 36.95 -47.93 25.60
CA LEU A 5 36.22 -47.15 24.61
C LEU A 5 34.74 -47.16 25.02
N ASP A 6 34.22 -46.03 25.48
CA ASP A 6 32.79 -45.91 25.80
C ASP A 6 31.98 -46.02 24.51
N LEU A 7 31.32 -47.16 24.34
CA LEU A 7 30.47 -47.43 23.19
C LEU A 7 29.09 -46.81 23.44
N VAL A 8 28.71 -45.86 22.58
CA VAL A 8 27.38 -45.27 22.62
C VAL A 8 26.41 -46.10 21.78
N THR A 9 25.44 -46.75 22.43
CA THR A 9 24.46 -47.61 21.75
C THR A 9 23.07 -46.99 21.61
N ALA A 10 22.74 -45.97 22.39
CA ALA A 10 21.43 -45.31 22.36
C ALA A 10 21.54 -43.86 21.89
N PRO A 11 20.76 -43.42 20.88
CA PRO A 11 20.85 -42.06 20.37
C PRO A 11 19.98 -41.04 21.15
N PRO A 12 20.32 -39.74 21.13
CA PRO A 12 19.42 -38.66 21.54
C PRO A 12 18.09 -38.72 20.80
N GLN A 13 16.99 -38.34 21.46
CA GLN A 13 15.66 -38.31 20.84
C GLN A 13 15.18 -36.87 20.65
N LEU A 14 14.81 -36.49 19.43
CA LEU A 14 14.14 -35.23 19.15
C LEU A 14 12.72 -35.26 19.75
N THR A 15 12.38 -34.19 20.46
CA THR A 15 11.03 -33.93 20.98
C THR A 15 10.35 -32.78 20.28
N GLY A 16 11.09 -31.99 19.49
CA GLY A 16 10.52 -30.92 18.69
C GLY A 16 11.55 -30.20 17.82
N VAL A 17 11.08 -29.69 16.68
CA VAL A 17 11.85 -28.90 15.73
C VAL A 17 11.03 -27.67 15.35
N THR A 18 11.60 -26.49 15.47
CA THR A 18 10.95 -25.24 15.03
C THR A 18 11.84 -24.53 14.04
N VAL A 19 11.33 -24.28 12.82
CA VAL A 19 12.01 -23.48 11.81
C VAL A 19 11.47 -22.05 11.88
N GLY A 20 12.36 -21.09 12.08
CA GLY A 20 12.07 -19.65 12.12
C GLY A 20 12.53 -18.93 10.85
N ALA A 21 12.39 -17.60 10.86
CA ALA A 21 12.88 -16.74 9.79
C ALA A 21 14.41 -16.88 9.60
N GLY A 22 14.89 -16.62 8.39
CA GLY A 22 16.32 -16.69 8.07
C GLY A 22 16.94 -18.09 8.23
N ARG A 23 16.13 -19.15 8.08
CA ARG A 23 16.55 -20.55 8.22
C ARG A 23 17.13 -20.91 9.60
N SER A 24 16.75 -20.16 10.65
CA SER A 24 17.04 -20.51 12.04
C SER A 24 16.24 -21.74 12.45
N VAL A 25 16.89 -22.73 13.07
CA VAL A 25 16.25 -23.96 13.55
C VAL A 25 16.53 -24.14 15.03
N THR A 26 15.46 -24.35 15.79
CA THR A 26 15.49 -24.68 17.21
C THR A 26 15.11 -26.15 17.40
N LEU A 27 16.00 -26.95 17.99
CA LEU A 27 15.79 -28.37 18.27
C LEU A 27 15.64 -28.58 19.78
N THR A 28 14.51 -29.14 20.19
CA THR A 28 14.30 -29.67 21.55
C THR A 28 14.45 -31.19 21.52
N TRP A 29 15.13 -31.72 22.53
CA TRP A 29 15.50 -33.13 22.54
C TRP A 29 15.72 -33.64 23.96
N THR A 30 15.66 -34.95 24.14
CA THR A 30 15.93 -35.67 25.39
C THR A 30 17.14 -36.59 25.25
N PRO A 31 18.02 -36.63 26.27
CA PRO A 31 19.14 -37.55 26.28
C PRO A 31 18.68 -39.00 26.44
N PRO A 32 19.51 -39.98 26.00
CA PRO A 32 19.23 -41.37 26.26
C PRO A 32 19.30 -41.67 27.77
N PRO A 33 18.70 -42.80 28.23
CA PRO A 33 18.62 -43.15 29.66
C PRO A 33 19.98 -43.29 30.37
N SER A 34 21.06 -43.52 29.63
CA SER A 34 22.43 -43.61 30.16
C SER A 34 23.37 -42.65 29.42
N PRO A 35 23.30 -41.33 29.70
CA PRO A 35 23.98 -40.32 28.90
C PRO A 35 25.43 -40.05 29.35
N SER A 36 25.95 -40.79 30.34
CA SER A 36 27.25 -40.51 30.99
C SER A 36 28.45 -40.59 30.04
N ALA A 37 28.28 -41.18 28.86
CA ALA A 37 29.31 -41.22 27.83
C ALA A 37 29.32 -39.99 26.91
N PHE A 38 28.29 -39.13 26.91
CA PHE A 38 28.14 -38.07 25.91
C PHE A 38 28.96 -36.83 26.27
N THR A 39 29.83 -36.45 25.35
CA THR A 39 30.54 -35.17 25.40
C THR A 39 29.83 -34.10 24.56
N ALA A 40 29.11 -34.50 23.51
CA ALA A 40 28.42 -33.59 22.61
C ALA A 40 27.26 -34.28 21.85
N VAL A 41 26.50 -33.47 21.10
CA VAL A 41 25.46 -33.93 20.17
C VAL A 41 25.71 -33.30 18.80
N GLN A 42 25.55 -34.08 17.74
CA GLN A 42 25.70 -33.64 16.36
C GLN A 42 24.35 -33.72 15.64
N PRO A 43 23.79 -32.58 15.21
CA PRO A 43 22.65 -32.58 14.31
C PRO A 43 23.07 -33.00 12.89
N VAL A 44 22.25 -33.83 12.26
CA VAL A 44 22.50 -34.39 10.93
C VAL A 44 21.26 -34.18 10.07
N VAL A 45 21.44 -33.62 8.87
CA VAL A 45 20.37 -33.38 7.90
C VAL A 45 20.45 -34.38 6.74
N LEU A 46 19.31 -34.92 6.34
CA LEU A 46 19.17 -36.04 5.41
C LEU A 46 18.15 -35.71 4.31
N TRP A 47 18.52 -35.85 3.04
CA TRP A 47 17.57 -35.75 1.91
C TRP A 47 18.11 -36.46 0.67
N GLY A 48 17.26 -37.23 -0.03
CA GLY A 48 17.63 -37.85 -1.32
C GLY A 48 18.94 -38.67 -1.29
N GLY A 49 19.24 -39.33 -0.16
CA GLY A 49 20.49 -40.08 0.04
C GLY A 49 21.72 -39.22 0.39
N THR A 50 21.57 -37.90 0.46
CA THR A 50 22.59 -36.95 0.93
C THR A 50 22.50 -36.80 2.44
N GLU A 51 23.65 -36.82 3.11
CA GLU A 51 23.81 -36.57 4.54
C GLU A 51 24.73 -35.36 4.74
N VAL A 52 24.28 -34.38 5.52
CA VAL A 52 25.07 -33.20 5.90
C VAL A 52 25.14 -33.09 7.40
N ASP A 53 26.35 -33.18 7.91
CA ASP A 53 26.68 -32.94 9.30
C ASP A 53 26.67 -31.45 9.62
N LEU A 54 25.91 -31.07 10.65
CA LEU A 54 25.90 -29.71 11.18
C LEU A 54 26.90 -29.56 12.33
N PRO A 55 27.28 -28.31 12.71
CA PRO A 55 28.25 -28.08 13.77
C PRO A 55 27.87 -28.78 15.08
N VAL A 56 28.83 -29.52 15.63
CA VAL A 56 28.71 -30.25 16.90
C VAL A 56 28.36 -29.29 18.04
N GLN A 57 27.40 -29.68 18.88
CA GLN A 57 26.89 -28.89 20.00
C GLN A 57 27.28 -29.52 21.35
N PRO A 58 27.70 -28.72 22.33
CA PRO A 58 28.11 -29.24 23.63
C PRO A 58 26.90 -29.85 24.39
N PHE A 59 27.13 -31.00 25.01
CA PHE A 59 26.17 -31.63 25.92
C PHE A 59 26.22 -30.97 27.32
N PRO A 60 25.09 -30.75 28.04
CA PRO A 60 23.69 -31.08 27.74
C PRO A 60 22.85 -29.87 27.29
N ARG A 61 23.28 -29.12 26.27
CA ARG A 61 22.54 -27.92 25.85
C ARG A 61 21.23 -28.28 25.13
N SER A 62 20.10 -27.86 25.71
CA SER A 62 18.76 -27.95 25.09
C SER A 62 17.99 -26.66 25.43
N PRO A 63 17.38 -25.97 24.46
CA PRO A 63 17.36 -26.30 23.03
C PRO A 63 18.70 -26.04 22.33
N ILE A 64 18.92 -26.71 21.19
CA ILE A 64 19.97 -26.37 20.23
C ILE A 64 19.40 -25.34 19.26
N VAL A 65 20.14 -24.26 19.01
CA VAL A 65 19.79 -23.25 18.00
C VAL A 65 20.90 -23.17 16.97
N LEU A 66 20.55 -23.34 15.70
CA LEU A 66 21.50 -23.33 14.58
C LEU A 66 20.88 -22.67 13.34
N THR A 67 21.71 -22.27 12.38
CA THR A 67 21.27 -21.78 11.07
C THR A 67 21.55 -22.85 10.01
N LEU A 68 20.55 -23.20 9.21
CA LEU A 68 20.73 -24.19 8.15
C LEU A 68 21.55 -23.61 6.99
N PRO A 69 22.56 -24.35 6.48
CA PRO A 69 23.23 -24.01 5.23
C PRO A 69 22.26 -23.80 4.05
N ASP A 70 22.72 -23.03 3.08
CA ASP A 70 22.04 -22.88 1.79
C ASP A 70 21.99 -24.23 1.05
N GLY A 71 20.94 -24.42 0.25
CA GLY A 71 20.76 -25.64 -0.54
C GLY A 71 20.09 -26.82 0.17
N ILE A 72 19.89 -26.78 1.49
CA ILE A 72 19.05 -27.78 2.18
C ILE A 72 17.58 -27.57 1.74
N PRO A 73 16.95 -28.56 1.09
CA PRO A 73 15.60 -28.41 0.54
C PRO A 73 14.53 -28.44 1.63
N ASN A 74 13.36 -27.90 1.31
CA ASN A 74 12.16 -28.13 2.11
C ASN A 74 11.89 -29.63 2.21
N THR A 75 11.38 -30.09 3.34
CA THR A 75 11.11 -31.49 3.68
C THR A 75 12.32 -32.40 3.92
N ALA A 76 13.55 -31.86 3.95
CA ALA A 76 14.71 -32.61 4.45
C ALA A 76 14.46 -33.07 5.90
N ALA A 77 15.01 -34.22 6.29
CA ALA A 77 14.86 -34.73 7.66
C ALA A 77 16.07 -34.31 8.51
N ILE A 78 15.84 -33.92 9.76
CA ILE A 78 16.90 -33.68 10.75
C ILE A 78 16.81 -34.71 11.86
N ALA A 79 17.96 -35.24 12.27
CA ALA A 79 18.10 -36.17 13.39
C ALA A 79 19.34 -35.80 14.22
N LEU A 80 19.49 -36.43 15.39
CA LEU A 80 20.62 -36.20 16.29
C LEU A 80 21.46 -37.49 16.45
N ARG A 81 22.78 -37.32 16.53
CA ARG A 81 23.73 -38.35 17.00
C ARG A 81 24.41 -37.87 18.29
N GLY A 82 24.61 -38.77 19.24
CA GLY A 82 25.46 -38.54 20.39
C GLY A 82 26.93 -38.73 20.03
N VAL A 83 27.81 -37.89 20.58
CA VAL A 83 29.27 -37.96 20.38
C VAL A 83 29.92 -38.24 21.72
N ALA A 84 30.80 -39.25 21.77
CA ALA A 84 31.53 -39.68 22.95
C ALA A 84 33.01 -39.93 22.59
N ASN A 85 33.86 -38.92 22.77
CA ASN A 85 35.28 -38.94 22.37
C ASN A 85 35.47 -39.33 20.89
N LEU A 86 35.76 -40.61 20.62
CA LEU A 86 36.01 -41.17 19.29
C LEU A 86 34.84 -41.99 18.73
N SER A 87 33.74 -42.15 19.48
CA SER A 87 32.55 -42.89 19.04
C SER A 87 31.36 -41.96 18.80
N VAL A 88 30.54 -42.33 17.82
CA VAL A 88 29.25 -41.67 17.52
C VAL A 88 28.13 -42.70 17.64
N SER A 89 26.99 -42.27 18.17
CA SER A 89 25.79 -43.10 18.22
C SER A 89 25.21 -43.33 16.82
N PRO A 90 24.32 -44.33 16.66
CA PRO A 90 23.36 -44.34 15.55
C PRO A 90 22.54 -43.03 15.48
N LEU A 91 21.84 -42.78 14.38
CA LEU A 91 20.87 -41.68 14.32
C LEU A 91 19.68 -41.95 15.24
N GLY A 92 19.23 -40.90 15.94
CA GLY A 92 17.94 -40.90 16.64
C GLY A 92 16.74 -40.86 15.70
N ASN A 93 15.57 -40.62 16.27
CA ASN A 93 14.39 -40.30 15.48
C ASN A 93 14.62 -39.02 14.66
N ALA A 94 13.97 -38.95 13.50
CA ALA A 94 14.07 -37.81 12.60
C ALA A 94 12.79 -36.97 12.61
N ALA A 95 12.95 -35.67 12.35
CA ALA A 95 11.85 -34.73 12.17
C ALA A 95 12.02 -34.02 10.82
N VAL A 96 10.92 -33.69 10.16
CA VAL A 96 10.94 -32.99 8.87
C VAL A 96 11.27 -31.51 9.09
N LEU A 97 12.11 -30.93 8.22
CA LEU A 97 12.40 -29.51 8.14
C LEU A 97 11.41 -28.85 7.19
N LEU A 98 10.50 -28.06 7.74
CA LEU A 98 9.51 -27.28 6.99
C LEU A 98 10.04 -25.85 6.75
N THR A 99 10.95 -25.71 5.79
CA THR A 99 11.63 -24.45 5.46
C THR A 99 10.87 -23.56 4.50
N THR A 100 9.81 -24.07 3.86
CA THR A 100 8.90 -23.28 3.03
C THR A 100 7.74 -22.78 3.87
N ALA A 101 7.46 -21.47 3.79
CA ALA A 101 6.33 -20.85 4.44
C ALA A 101 5.05 -20.95 3.59
N PRO A 102 3.84 -21.03 4.20
CA PRO A 102 2.58 -20.88 3.50
C PRO A 102 2.48 -19.51 2.81
N THR A 103 1.83 -19.47 1.65
CA THR A 103 1.58 -18.24 0.86
C THR A 103 0.09 -17.96 0.77
N GLY A 104 -0.27 -16.80 0.19
CA GLY A 104 -1.69 -16.46 -0.06
C GLY A 104 -2.53 -16.32 1.21
N VAL A 105 -1.90 -15.94 2.35
CA VAL A 105 -2.62 -15.81 3.62
C VAL A 105 -3.59 -14.62 3.53
N THR A 106 -4.87 -14.89 3.79
CA THR A 106 -5.95 -13.90 3.86
C THR A 106 -6.57 -13.91 5.25
N VAL A 107 -6.90 -12.73 5.78
CA VAL A 107 -7.39 -12.55 7.15
C VAL A 107 -8.63 -11.67 7.15
N ALA A 108 -9.65 -12.10 7.88
CA ALA A 108 -10.86 -11.35 8.14
C ALA A 108 -11.19 -11.37 9.64
N TYR A 109 -11.63 -10.24 10.17
CA TYR A 109 -12.02 -10.12 11.58
C TYR A 109 -13.28 -9.30 11.73
N ASP A 110 -14.31 -9.83 12.39
CA ASP A 110 -15.60 -9.15 12.57
C ASP A 110 -15.75 -8.53 13.96
N GLY A 111 -14.66 -8.42 14.73
CA GLY A 111 -14.64 -7.95 16.12
C GLY A 111 -14.93 -9.01 17.18
N ALA A 112 -15.23 -10.26 16.79
CA ALA A 112 -15.41 -11.37 17.72
C ALA A 112 -14.82 -12.68 17.19
N GLU A 113 -14.80 -12.87 15.87
CA GLU A 113 -14.28 -14.06 15.19
C GLU A 113 -13.24 -13.66 14.13
N LEU A 114 -12.07 -14.30 14.20
CA LEU A 114 -11.02 -14.24 13.19
C LEU A 114 -11.20 -15.39 12.20
N ARG A 115 -11.17 -15.08 10.90
CA ARG A 115 -11.21 -16.04 9.80
C ARG A 115 -9.92 -15.92 9.00
N VAL A 116 -9.28 -17.06 8.75
CA VAL A 116 -7.99 -17.10 8.06
C VAL A 116 -8.02 -18.19 7.01
N SER A 117 -7.50 -17.92 5.82
CA SER A 117 -7.29 -18.88 4.72
C SER A 117 -5.91 -18.69 4.08
N TRP A 118 -5.39 -19.72 3.42
CA TRP A 118 -4.07 -19.69 2.77
C TRP A 118 -3.94 -20.77 1.70
N ASP A 119 -2.86 -20.71 0.91
CA ASP A 119 -2.50 -21.76 -0.04
C ASP A 119 -1.89 -22.96 0.69
N ALA A 120 -2.48 -24.14 0.50
CA ALA A 120 -1.93 -25.38 1.05
C ALA A 120 -0.58 -25.70 0.41
N LEU A 121 0.41 -26.03 1.24
CA LEU A 121 1.71 -26.48 0.74
C LEU A 121 1.56 -27.88 0.10
N PRO A 122 2.13 -28.12 -1.10
CA PRO A 122 2.00 -29.38 -1.83
C PRO A 122 2.97 -30.45 -1.28
N SER A 123 2.84 -30.80 -0.01
CA SER A 123 3.66 -31.83 0.64
C SER A 123 2.80 -32.79 1.44
N PRO A 124 2.90 -34.12 1.20
CA PRO A 124 2.16 -35.13 1.96
C PRO A 124 2.68 -35.30 3.40
N LEU A 125 3.80 -34.65 3.75
CA LEU A 125 4.41 -34.71 5.08
C LEU A 125 3.82 -33.68 6.05
N ILE A 126 2.97 -32.78 5.56
CA ILE A 126 2.29 -31.77 6.37
C ILE A 126 0.97 -32.36 6.87
N ASP A 127 0.79 -32.39 8.19
CA ASP A 127 -0.40 -32.93 8.87
C ASP A 127 -1.36 -31.83 9.33
N GLY A 128 -0.95 -30.57 9.24
CA GLY A 128 -1.82 -29.42 9.46
C GLY A 128 -1.08 -28.09 9.47
N TYR A 129 -1.71 -27.10 10.08
CA TYR A 129 -1.23 -25.74 10.20
C TYR A 129 -1.56 -25.18 11.57
N ARG A 130 -0.67 -24.32 12.08
CA ARG A 130 -0.85 -23.53 13.29
C ARG A 130 -1.07 -22.08 12.92
N VAL A 131 -2.14 -21.49 13.44
CA VAL A 131 -2.43 -20.06 13.28
C VAL A 131 -2.05 -19.33 14.55
N CYS A 132 -1.28 -18.25 14.39
CA CYS A 132 -0.85 -17.40 15.49
C CYS A 132 -1.17 -15.94 15.20
N THR A 133 -1.47 -15.17 16.24
CA THR A 133 -1.40 -13.71 16.20
C THR A 133 -0.04 -13.22 16.67
N VAL A 134 0.41 -12.08 16.14
CA VAL A 134 1.65 -11.41 16.54
C VAL A 134 1.34 -9.95 16.85
N ALA A 135 1.51 -9.56 18.11
CA ALA A 135 1.23 -8.22 18.63
C ALA A 135 2.37 -7.76 19.54
N GLY A 136 2.92 -6.56 19.31
CA GLY A 136 4.06 -6.05 20.08
C GLY A 136 5.29 -6.99 20.12
N GLY A 137 5.50 -7.80 19.07
CA GLY A 137 6.55 -8.82 19.02
C GLY A 137 6.26 -10.12 19.78
N THR A 138 5.10 -10.23 20.43
CA THR A 138 4.64 -11.43 21.12
C THR A 138 3.84 -12.30 20.17
N VAL A 139 4.16 -13.59 20.07
CA VAL A 139 3.43 -14.57 19.26
C VAL A 139 2.45 -15.34 20.16
N THR A 140 1.16 -15.29 19.86
CA THR A 140 0.09 -16.00 20.56
C THR A 140 -0.51 -17.05 19.64
N VAL A 141 -0.53 -18.31 20.07
CA VAL A 141 -1.14 -19.41 19.28
C VAL A 141 -2.65 -19.37 19.44
N LEU A 142 -3.38 -19.30 18.33
CA LEU A 142 -4.85 -19.37 18.33
C LEU A 142 -5.35 -20.81 18.25
N GLY A 143 -4.68 -21.66 17.47
CA GLY A 143 -4.98 -23.08 17.37
C GLY A 143 -4.37 -23.75 16.14
N ASP A 144 -4.56 -25.06 16.07
CA ASP A 144 -4.09 -25.92 14.98
C ASP A 144 -5.29 -26.42 14.14
N THR A 145 -5.12 -26.56 12.83
CA THR A 145 -6.14 -27.07 11.91
C THR A 145 -5.52 -27.92 10.81
N ALA A 146 -6.25 -28.92 10.32
CA ALA A 146 -5.82 -29.77 9.20
C ALA A 146 -6.15 -29.17 7.82
N THR A 147 -7.03 -28.17 7.76
CA THR A 147 -7.46 -27.51 6.53
C THR A 147 -6.70 -26.23 6.27
N ALA A 148 -6.63 -25.79 5.01
CA ALA A 148 -5.99 -24.52 4.62
C ALA A 148 -6.83 -23.27 4.93
N SER A 149 -7.73 -23.39 5.91
CA SER A 149 -8.58 -22.33 6.42
C SER A 149 -9.14 -22.69 7.80
N GLY A 150 -9.59 -21.68 8.55
CA GLY A 150 -10.24 -21.86 9.85
C GLY A 150 -10.89 -20.60 10.40
N ARG A 151 -11.52 -20.75 11.57
CA ARG A 151 -12.19 -19.67 12.32
C ARG A 151 -11.86 -19.78 13.80
N TRP A 152 -11.55 -18.65 14.44
CA TRP A 152 -11.16 -18.59 15.84
C TRP A 152 -11.93 -17.47 16.55
N PRO A 153 -12.71 -17.77 17.61
CA PRO A 153 -13.28 -16.74 18.45
C PRO A 153 -12.15 -16.07 19.24
N VAL A 154 -11.91 -14.78 19.02
CA VAL A 154 -10.81 -14.05 19.63
C VAL A 154 -11.17 -12.57 19.76
N ASP A 155 -10.87 -11.99 20.92
CA ASP A 155 -10.94 -10.55 21.14
C ASP A 155 -9.53 -9.97 20.92
N ILE A 156 -9.40 -9.01 20.01
CA ILE A 156 -8.10 -8.46 19.61
C ILE A 156 -8.11 -6.95 19.87
N ASP A 157 -7.43 -6.56 20.95
CA ASP A 157 -7.33 -5.17 21.40
C ASP A 157 -6.24 -4.36 20.71
N ASP A 158 -5.16 -5.02 20.26
CA ASP A 158 -4.01 -4.37 19.64
C ASP A 158 -4.19 -4.31 18.13
N THR A 159 -4.33 -3.10 17.62
CA THR A 159 -4.64 -2.81 16.21
C THR A 159 -3.44 -3.09 15.29
N SER A 160 -2.25 -3.27 15.87
CA SER A 160 -1.04 -3.70 15.15
C SER A 160 -0.94 -5.22 15.01
N THR A 161 -1.91 -5.96 15.54
CA THR A 161 -1.91 -7.43 15.48
C THR A 161 -1.89 -7.91 14.03
N THR A 162 -0.92 -8.77 13.74
CA THR A 162 -0.82 -9.53 12.49
C THR A 162 -1.10 -11.01 12.74
N VAL A 163 -1.39 -11.77 11.70
CA VAL A 163 -1.55 -13.22 11.71
C VAL A 163 -0.41 -13.83 10.94
N VAL A 164 0.13 -14.93 11.46
CA VAL A 164 1.04 -15.80 10.73
C VAL A 164 0.50 -17.23 10.77
N VAL A 165 0.71 -17.94 9.67
CA VAL A 165 0.37 -19.37 9.54
C VAL A 165 1.67 -20.17 9.45
N ARG A 166 1.75 -21.27 10.20
CA ARG A 166 2.92 -22.16 10.21
C ARG A 166 2.49 -23.57 9.84
N PRO A 167 3.18 -24.27 8.93
CA PRO A 167 2.86 -25.65 8.62
C PRO A 167 3.34 -26.55 9.76
N LEU A 168 2.61 -27.62 10.00
CA LEU A 168 2.90 -28.62 11.03
C LEU A 168 3.27 -29.96 10.38
N ALA A 169 4.12 -30.69 11.09
CA ALA A 169 4.37 -32.13 10.95
C ALA A 169 4.54 -32.70 12.38
N PRO A 170 4.58 -34.02 12.61
CA PRO A 170 4.42 -34.59 13.95
C PRO A 170 5.37 -34.05 15.03
N LEU A 171 6.63 -33.78 14.67
CA LEU A 171 7.64 -33.19 15.55
C LEU A 171 8.09 -31.79 15.09
N ALA A 172 7.47 -31.21 14.06
CA ALA A 172 7.98 -30.02 13.41
C ALA A 172 6.94 -28.89 13.30
N VAL A 173 7.39 -27.67 13.61
CA VAL A 173 6.69 -26.43 13.31
C VAL A 173 7.52 -25.66 12.30
N GLY A 174 6.94 -25.39 11.13
CA GLY A 174 7.66 -24.76 10.03
C GLY A 174 7.82 -23.26 10.12
N THR A 175 8.42 -22.75 9.06
CA THR A 175 8.63 -21.32 8.84
C THR A 175 7.27 -20.60 8.80
N PRO A 176 7.09 -19.50 9.54
CA PRO A 176 5.86 -18.73 9.45
C PRO A 176 5.70 -18.08 8.08
N SER A 177 4.45 -17.93 7.64
CA SER A 177 4.09 -17.04 6.54
C SER A 177 4.57 -15.61 6.81
N GLU A 178 4.56 -14.78 5.76
CA GLU A 178 4.60 -13.33 5.96
C GLU A 178 3.45 -12.90 6.89
N PRO A 179 3.70 -11.96 7.83
CA PRO A 179 2.67 -11.45 8.72
C PRO A 179 1.59 -10.69 7.93
N VAL A 180 0.33 -11.05 8.12
CA VAL A 180 -0.82 -10.39 7.49
C VAL A 180 -1.59 -9.59 8.56
N PRO A 181 -1.83 -8.28 8.40
CA PRO A 181 -2.57 -7.51 9.40
C PRO A 181 -3.98 -8.07 9.60
N VAL A 182 -4.40 -8.19 10.87
CA VAL A 182 -5.80 -8.50 11.23
C VAL A 182 -6.73 -7.38 10.81
N PHE A 183 -6.23 -6.16 10.90
CA PHE A 183 -6.97 -4.94 10.74
C PHE A 183 -6.58 -4.29 9.42
N THR A 184 -7.44 -4.43 8.42
CA THR A 184 -7.32 -3.70 7.15
C THR A 184 -8.34 -2.57 7.14
N GLU A 185 -7.85 -1.34 7.02
CA GLU A 185 -8.69 -0.15 7.03
C GLU A 185 -9.49 -0.01 5.73
N ALA A 186 -10.81 -0.07 5.84
CA ALA A 186 -11.75 0.10 4.73
C ALA A 186 -12.66 1.31 4.95
N LEU A 187 -13.02 1.98 3.86
CA LEU A 187 -14.11 2.92 3.76
C LEU A 187 -15.28 2.23 3.04
N VAL A 188 -16.32 1.98 3.82
CA VAL A 188 -17.58 1.37 3.38
C VAL A 188 -18.52 2.44 2.85
N VAL A 189 -19.19 2.15 1.74
CA VAL A 189 -20.32 2.94 1.22
C VAL A 189 -21.62 2.21 1.51
N GLY A 190 -22.43 2.75 2.43
CA GLY A 190 -23.79 2.33 2.68
C GLY A 190 -24.79 3.16 1.87
N GLY A 191 -26.07 2.77 1.84
CA GLY A 191 -27.10 3.43 1.04
C GLY A 191 -27.33 4.92 1.37
N SER A 192 -26.97 5.38 2.59
CA SER A 192 -27.10 6.78 3.01
C SER A 192 -25.88 7.32 3.79
N TYR A 193 -24.79 6.56 3.93
CA TYR A 193 -23.64 6.93 4.76
C TYR A 193 -22.32 6.30 4.28
N LEU A 194 -21.20 6.80 4.80
CA LEU A 194 -19.89 6.17 4.71
C LEU A 194 -19.44 5.70 6.09
N ALA A 195 -18.74 4.58 6.21
CA ALA A 195 -18.20 4.13 7.50
C ALA A 195 -16.77 3.61 7.35
N PRO A 196 -15.77 4.14 8.08
CA PRO A 196 -14.51 3.44 8.22
C PRO A 196 -14.76 2.14 9.03
N GLN A 197 -14.23 1.02 8.58
CA GLN A 197 -14.41 -0.28 9.24
C GLN A 197 -13.17 -1.17 9.12
N LEU A 198 -13.01 -2.06 10.09
CA LEU A 198 -12.14 -3.23 10.06
C LEU A 198 -12.95 -4.50 9.79
N GLY A 199 -12.66 -5.22 8.70
CA GLY A 199 -13.14 -6.58 8.43
C GLY A 199 -14.68 -6.81 8.36
N PRO A 200 -15.11 -8.02 7.98
CA PRO A 200 -16.19 -8.17 7.01
C PRO A 200 -17.55 -8.36 7.66
N VAL A 201 -18.35 -7.29 7.71
CA VAL A 201 -19.78 -7.41 7.40
C VAL A 201 -20.18 -6.18 6.58
N LEU A 202 -19.83 -6.21 5.31
CA LEU A 202 -20.50 -5.39 4.30
C LEU A 202 -21.70 -6.18 3.80
N THR A 203 -22.88 -5.58 3.85
CA THR A 203 -23.96 -6.04 3.00
C THR A 203 -23.65 -5.52 1.61
N ALA A 204 -23.09 -6.37 0.76
CA ALA A 204 -22.92 -6.05 -0.65
C ALA A 204 -24.28 -5.66 -1.25
N ALA A 205 -24.25 -4.72 -2.19
CA ALA A 205 -25.43 -4.23 -2.87
C ALA A 205 -25.05 -3.73 -4.26
N ASP A 206 -26.01 -3.75 -5.18
CA ASP A 206 -25.85 -3.11 -6.46
C ASP A 206 -25.77 -1.59 -6.27
N LEU A 207 -24.75 -0.97 -6.87
CA LEU A 207 -24.64 0.47 -6.99
C LEU A 207 -24.75 0.88 -8.46
N THR A 208 -25.65 1.81 -8.73
CA THR A 208 -25.82 2.39 -10.07
C THR A 208 -25.45 3.86 -10.05
N LEU A 209 -24.46 4.23 -10.85
CA LEU A 209 -23.95 5.60 -10.97
C LEU A 209 -24.34 6.20 -12.32
N GLY A 210 -24.81 7.44 -12.34
CA GLY A 210 -25.15 8.16 -13.57
C GLY A 210 -23.93 8.89 -14.11
N LEU A 211 -23.61 8.70 -15.39
CA LEU A 211 -22.42 9.26 -16.01
C LEU A 211 -22.76 10.15 -17.21
N PRO A 212 -22.01 11.25 -17.44
CA PRO A 212 -22.17 12.08 -18.63
C PRO A 212 -21.68 11.34 -19.88
N GLU A 213 -21.71 11.99 -21.05
CA GLU A 213 -21.04 11.43 -22.24
C GLU A 213 -19.54 11.26 -21.96
N LEU A 214 -19.04 10.04 -22.13
CA LEU A 214 -17.67 9.66 -21.81
C LEU A 214 -16.81 9.56 -23.07
N PHE A 215 -17.40 9.25 -24.22
CA PHE A 215 -16.69 8.86 -25.43
C PHE A 215 -16.77 9.93 -26.50
N VAL A 216 -15.78 9.94 -27.41
CA VAL A 216 -15.83 10.77 -28.62
C VAL A 216 -16.98 10.32 -29.53
N THR A 217 -17.16 8.99 -29.64
CA THR A 217 -18.29 8.37 -30.33
C THR A 217 -19.14 7.64 -29.30
N PRO A 218 -20.42 8.00 -29.13
CA PRO A 218 -21.28 7.36 -28.15
C PRO A 218 -21.36 5.84 -28.35
N GLN A 219 -21.26 5.09 -27.25
CA GLN A 219 -21.48 3.65 -27.26
C GLN A 219 -22.98 3.37 -27.20
N LEU A 220 -23.47 2.46 -28.04
CA LEU A 220 -24.89 2.13 -28.16
C LEU A 220 -25.26 0.79 -27.51
N ASP A 221 -24.26 -0.03 -27.19
CA ASP A 221 -24.42 -1.32 -26.54
C ASP A 221 -23.76 -1.29 -25.14
N PRO A 222 -24.22 -2.11 -24.19
CA PRO A 222 -23.54 -2.28 -22.90
C PRO A 222 -22.10 -2.73 -23.07
N VAL A 223 -21.21 -2.19 -22.24
CA VAL A 223 -19.79 -2.55 -22.17
C VAL A 223 -19.53 -3.25 -20.85
N GLU A 224 -19.17 -4.53 -20.93
CA GLU A 224 -18.68 -5.31 -19.80
C GLU A 224 -17.25 -4.89 -19.49
N LEU A 225 -16.95 -4.64 -18.21
CA LEU A 225 -15.67 -4.10 -17.77
C LEU A 225 -15.05 -5.01 -16.69
N PRO A 226 -13.72 -4.90 -16.48
CA PRO A 226 -13.06 -5.55 -15.36
C PRO A 226 -13.73 -5.21 -14.02
N LEU A 227 -13.52 -6.05 -13.01
CA LEU A 227 -14.24 -6.01 -11.72
C LEU A 227 -15.74 -6.33 -11.83
N GLY A 228 -16.21 -6.81 -12.99
CA GLY A 228 -17.61 -7.16 -13.22
C GLY A 228 -18.52 -5.93 -13.33
N PHE A 229 -17.94 -4.76 -13.62
CA PHE A 229 -18.74 -3.55 -13.83
C PHE A 229 -19.40 -3.61 -15.20
N VAL A 230 -20.58 -3.00 -15.31
CA VAL A 230 -21.29 -2.89 -16.59
C VAL A 230 -21.61 -1.43 -16.85
N LEU A 231 -21.11 -0.90 -17.97
CA LEU A 231 -21.44 0.44 -18.43
C LEU A 231 -22.53 0.33 -19.49
N THR A 232 -23.71 0.86 -19.18
CA THR A 232 -24.90 0.74 -20.03
C THR A 232 -25.31 2.12 -20.54
N PRO A 233 -25.60 2.29 -21.84
CA PRO A 233 -26.23 3.50 -22.35
C PRO A 233 -27.56 3.76 -21.63
N ALA A 234 -27.79 4.99 -21.16
CA ALA A 234 -29.00 5.29 -20.41
C ALA A 234 -30.19 5.56 -21.35
N ASP A 235 -31.31 4.88 -21.12
CA ASP A 235 -32.52 5.02 -21.95
C ASP A 235 -33.25 6.37 -21.74
N ALA A 236 -33.12 6.97 -20.56
CA ALA A 236 -33.75 8.24 -20.19
C ALA A 236 -33.04 8.91 -18.99
N GLY A 237 -33.15 10.24 -18.90
CA GLY A 237 -32.64 11.03 -17.78
C GLY A 237 -31.51 12.00 -18.16
N PRO A 238 -30.88 12.67 -17.19
CA PRO A 238 -29.81 13.65 -17.44
C PRO A 238 -28.44 13.02 -17.75
N TYR A 239 -28.32 11.69 -17.64
CA TYR A 239 -27.08 10.94 -17.83
C TYR A 239 -27.07 10.26 -19.20
N ALA A 240 -25.89 10.12 -19.81
CA ALA A 240 -25.70 9.40 -21.06
C ALA A 240 -25.46 7.89 -20.81
N TYR A 241 -24.85 7.56 -19.66
CA TYR A 241 -24.59 6.17 -19.27
C TYR A 241 -24.95 5.94 -17.80
N THR A 242 -25.16 4.67 -17.45
CA THR A 242 -25.18 4.17 -16.09
C THR A 242 -24.06 3.17 -15.89
N LEU A 243 -23.31 3.28 -14.79
CA LEU A 243 -22.33 2.28 -14.38
C LEU A 243 -22.93 1.44 -13.24
N LEU A 244 -23.08 0.14 -13.49
CA LEU A 244 -23.44 -0.84 -12.47
C LEU A 244 -22.18 -1.42 -11.83
N ILE A 245 -22.08 -1.28 -10.51
CA ILE A 245 -21.15 -2.04 -9.66
C ILE A 245 -22.00 -3.09 -8.95
N PRO A 246 -21.99 -4.36 -9.39
CA PRO A 246 -22.90 -5.36 -8.86
C PRO A 246 -22.51 -5.79 -7.45
N GLU A 247 -23.47 -6.29 -6.68
CA GLU A 247 -23.25 -6.89 -5.35
C GLU A 247 -22.24 -8.03 -5.38
N ALA A 248 -22.18 -8.77 -6.50
CA ALA A 248 -21.25 -9.87 -6.72
C ALA A 248 -19.84 -9.40 -7.15
N SER A 249 -19.63 -8.09 -7.32
CA SER A 249 -18.32 -7.55 -7.71
C SER A 249 -17.28 -7.85 -6.62
N PRO A 250 -16.05 -8.24 -6.98
CA PRO A 250 -15.01 -8.53 -6.01
C PRO A 250 -14.53 -7.27 -5.26
N VAL A 251 -14.97 -6.06 -5.63
CA VAL A 251 -14.70 -4.83 -4.85
C VAL A 251 -15.40 -4.82 -3.49
N TRP A 252 -16.43 -5.65 -3.32
CA TRP A 252 -17.11 -5.89 -2.05
C TRP A 252 -16.37 -6.89 -1.16
N ASP A 253 -15.41 -7.66 -1.70
CA ASP A 253 -14.61 -8.59 -0.93
C ASP A 253 -13.40 -7.88 -0.31
N PHE A 254 -13.41 -7.81 1.03
CA PHE A 254 -12.29 -7.32 1.84
C PHE A 254 -11.58 -8.44 2.58
N THR A 255 -12.05 -9.68 2.45
CA THR A 255 -11.41 -10.89 2.99
C THR A 255 -10.30 -11.34 2.05
N ASP A 256 -10.62 -11.45 0.77
CA ASP A 256 -9.68 -11.80 -0.31
C ASP A 256 -9.70 -10.68 -1.36
N ARG A 257 -9.26 -9.48 -0.93
CA ARG A 257 -9.36 -8.29 -1.76
C ARG A 257 -8.40 -8.42 -2.97
N PRO A 258 -8.91 -8.41 -4.22
CA PRO A 258 -8.04 -8.47 -5.39
C PRO A 258 -7.22 -7.18 -5.54
N ASP A 259 -6.26 -7.17 -6.47
CA ASP A 259 -5.60 -5.93 -6.90
C ASP A 259 -6.58 -5.02 -7.67
N VAL A 260 -7.44 -4.33 -6.93
CA VAL A 260 -8.46 -3.42 -7.47
C VAL A 260 -7.81 -2.28 -8.26
N ILE A 261 -6.65 -1.79 -7.83
CA ILE A 261 -5.91 -0.72 -8.51
C ILE A 261 -5.38 -1.20 -9.85
N GLY A 262 -4.77 -2.39 -9.91
CA GLY A 262 -4.30 -3.00 -11.15
C GLY A 262 -5.45 -3.25 -12.13
N ARG A 263 -6.55 -3.84 -11.67
CA ARG A 263 -7.73 -4.10 -12.52
C ARG A 263 -8.43 -2.81 -12.98
N TRP A 264 -8.35 -1.73 -12.20
CA TRP A 264 -8.81 -0.43 -12.66
C TRP A 264 -7.98 0.12 -13.82
N ALA A 265 -6.66 -0.09 -13.80
CA ALA A 265 -5.80 0.30 -14.92
C ALA A 265 -6.12 -0.52 -16.18
N GLU A 266 -6.37 -1.82 -16.03
CA GLU A 266 -6.86 -2.70 -17.12
C GLU A 266 -8.20 -2.19 -17.68
N LEU A 267 -9.14 -1.83 -16.81
CA LEU A 267 -10.43 -1.25 -17.20
C LEU A 267 -10.26 0.03 -18.03
N LEU A 268 -9.42 0.96 -17.58
CA LEU A 268 -9.17 2.19 -18.33
C LEU A 268 -8.51 1.89 -19.68
N ALA A 269 -7.63 0.90 -19.77
CA ALA A 269 -7.00 0.47 -21.02
C ALA A 269 -8.03 -0.14 -21.99
N GLU A 270 -9.00 -0.93 -21.51
CA GLU A 270 -10.09 -1.48 -22.34
C GLU A 270 -11.04 -0.41 -22.89
N LEU A 271 -11.19 0.72 -22.18
CA LEU A 271 -12.01 1.84 -22.64
C LEU A 271 -11.30 2.74 -23.68
N GLN A 272 -9.97 2.72 -23.75
CA GLN A 272 -9.20 3.50 -24.73
C GLN A 272 -9.57 3.20 -26.20
N PRO A 273 -9.61 1.93 -26.68
CA PRO A 273 -9.98 1.64 -28.06
C PRO A 273 -11.44 1.98 -28.39
N LEU A 274 -12.30 2.11 -27.38
CA LEU A 274 -13.67 2.60 -27.54
C LEU A 274 -13.75 4.13 -27.67
N GLY A 275 -12.62 4.83 -27.54
CA GLY A 275 -12.53 6.28 -27.71
C GLY A 275 -12.99 7.07 -26.49
N ILE A 276 -12.75 6.55 -25.27
CA ILE A 276 -12.99 7.31 -24.04
C ILE A 276 -12.19 8.62 -24.06
N THR A 277 -12.86 9.72 -23.73
CA THR A 277 -12.24 11.05 -23.67
C THR A 277 -11.50 11.24 -22.34
N PRO A 278 -10.55 12.18 -22.25
CA PRO A 278 -9.95 12.53 -20.96
C PRO A 278 -10.95 13.01 -19.90
N TYR A 279 -12.00 13.73 -20.35
CA TYR A 279 -13.12 14.08 -19.48
C TYR A 279 -13.86 12.83 -19.00
N GLY A 280 -14.13 11.87 -19.89
CA GLY A 280 -14.77 10.60 -19.56
C GLY A 280 -13.98 9.81 -18.51
N VAL A 281 -12.65 9.71 -18.65
CA VAL A 281 -11.77 9.10 -17.64
C VAL A 281 -11.89 9.81 -16.30
N ALA A 282 -11.85 11.15 -16.29
CA ALA A 282 -11.96 11.93 -15.06
C ALA A 282 -13.33 11.78 -14.38
N ALA A 283 -14.42 11.84 -15.14
CA ALA A 283 -15.78 11.68 -14.64
C ALA A 283 -16.02 10.28 -14.07
N LEU A 284 -15.58 9.25 -14.78
CA LEU A 284 -15.68 7.86 -14.35
C LEU A 284 -14.86 7.60 -13.08
N THR A 285 -13.62 8.10 -13.03
CA THR A 285 -12.74 7.93 -11.88
C THR A 285 -13.26 8.68 -10.65
N GLU A 286 -13.74 9.91 -10.81
CA GLU A 286 -14.33 10.67 -9.70
C GLU A 286 -15.56 9.95 -9.16
N ALA A 287 -16.45 9.45 -10.03
CA ALA A 287 -17.64 8.71 -9.65
C ALA A 287 -17.32 7.48 -8.78
N VAL A 288 -16.35 6.68 -9.22
CA VAL A 288 -15.89 5.49 -8.49
C VAL A 288 -15.21 5.89 -7.17
N SER A 289 -14.41 6.96 -7.15
CA SER A 289 -13.65 7.39 -5.97
C SER A 289 -14.50 7.71 -4.73
N ARG A 290 -15.77 8.09 -4.92
CA ARG A 290 -16.67 8.44 -3.81
C ARG A 290 -17.77 7.43 -3.53
N SER A 291 -18.00 6.48 -4.43
CA SER A 291 -19.16 5.59 -4.37
C SER A 291 -18.79 4.12 -4.25
N MET A 292 -17.59 3.72 -4.70
CA MET A 292 -17.13 2.35 -4.58
C MET A 292 -16.61 2.06 -3.15
N PRO A 293 -16.86 0.86 -2.59
CA PRO A 293 -16.17 0.38 -1.39
C PRO A 293 -14.66 0.32 -1.62
N GLN A 294 -13.88 0.94 -0.75
CA GLN A 294 -12.44 1.13 -0.94
C GLN A 294 -11.65 0.87 0.33
N THR A 295 -10.40 0.45 0.22
CA THR A 295 -9.42 0.62 1.31
C THR A 295 -9.02 2.09 1.44
N PHE A 296 -8.32 2.48 2.51
CA PHE A 296 -7.80 3.85 2.61
C PHE A 296 -6.74 4.18 1.56
N ALA A 297 -5.90 3.20 1.21
CA ALA A 297 -4.93 3.36 0.13
C ALA A 297 -5.63 3.57 -1.23
N GLU A 298 -6.67 2.77 -1.50
CA GLU A 298 -7.52 2.94 -2.69
C GLU A 298 -8.23 4.29 -2.68
N THR A 299 -8.74 4.75 -1.54
CA THR A 299 -9.38 6.07 -1.40
C THR A 299 -8.46 7.18 -1.91
N LEU A 300 -7.18 7.13 -1.57
CA LEU A 300 -6.19 8.12 -2.04
C LEU A 300 -5.80 7.91 -3.51
N TYR A 301 -5.75 6.67 -3.98
CA TYR A 301 -5.48 6.37 -5.39
C TYR A 301 -6.63 6.82 -6.31
N PHE A 302 -7.87 6.45 -6.00
CA PHE A 302 -9.02 6.82 -6.81
C PHE A 302 -9.31 8.31 -6.74
N ALA A 303 -9.03 8.99 -5.62
CA ALA A 303 -9.20 10.44 -5.56
C ALA A 303 -8.06 11.19 -6.28
N TYR A 304 -6.80 10.75 -6.16
CA TYR A 304 -5.62 11.58 -6.54
C TYR A 304 -4.54 10.86 -7.35
N GLY A 305 -4.75 9.62 -7.78
CA GLY A 305 -3.72 8.79 -8.40
C GLY A 305 -2.50 8.57 -7.51
N LEU A 306 -2.65 8.73 -6.19
CA LEU A 306 -1.53 8.72 -5.25
C LEU A 306 -1.00 7.30 -5.06
N ARG A 307 0.31 7.14 -5.27
CA ARG A 307 1.05 5.91 -5.01
C ARG A 307 2.31 6.23 -4.22
N PHE A 308 2.25 6.14 -2.90
CA PHE A 308 3.41 6.40 -2.03
C PHE A 308 4.58 5.45 -2.33
N ASP A 309 4.28 4.17 -2.56
CA ASP A 309 5.25 3.13 -2.94
C ASP A 309 5.94 3.42 -4.28
N ARG A 310 5.23 4.09 -5.20
CA ARG A 310 5.75 4.48 -6.51
C ARG A 310 6.21 5.93 -6.58
N GLY A 311 6.02 6.72 -5.53
CA GLY A 311 6.47 8.11 -5.44
C GLY A 311 5.82 9.06 -6.44
N PHE A 312 4.53 8.96 -6.69
CA PHE A 312 3.82 9.89 -7.58
C PHE A 312 2.37 10.14 -7.16
N PHE A 313 1.77 11.21 -7.71
CA PHE A 313 0.34 11.47 -7.70
C PHE A 313 -0.10 12.23 -8.96
N ASP A 314 -1.35 12.06 -9.37
CA ASP A 314 -1.93 12.74 -10.52
C ASP A 314 -2.40 14.15 -10.14
N LEU A 315 -2.20 15.12 -11.03
CA LEU A 315 -2.78 16.45 -10.86
C LEU A 315 -4.26 16.38 -11.23
N ARG A 316 -5.10 16.44 -10.20
CA ARG A 316 -6.56 16.42 -10.34
C ARG A 316 -7.19 17.68 -9.72
N PRO A 317 -8.31 18.16 -10.27
CA PRO A 317 -9.03 19.30 -9.69
C PRO A 317 -9.33 19.10 -8.21
N GLY A 318 -9.27 20.17 -7.44
CA GLY A 318 -9.45 20.13 -5.98
C GLY A 318 -8.15 19.94 -5.19
N LEU A 319 -7.05 19.60 -5.87
CA LEU A 319 -5.70 19.67 -5.31
C LEU A 319 -5.14 21.10 -5.35
N VAL A 320 -4.27 21.39 -4.39
CA VAL A 320 -3.38 22.55 -4.40
C VAL A 320 -1.95 22.04 -4.33
N LEU A 321 -1.13 22.43 -5.31
CA LEU A 321 0.30 22.14 -5.32
C LEU A 321 1.02 23.19 -4.48
N ARG A 322 1.42 22.82 -3.27
CA ARG A 322 2.24 23.67 -2.41
C ARG A 322 3.71 23.46 -2.74
N VAL A 323 4.40 24.53 -3.08
CA VAL A 323 5.83 24.53 -3.40
C VAL A 323 6.55 25.42 -2.40
N GLU A 324 7.50 24.83 -1.69
CA GLU A 324 8.46 25.54 -0.86
C GLU A 324 9.77 25.69 -1.64
N TYR A 325 10.16 26.93 -1.91
CA TYR A 325 11.36 27.25 -2.68
C TYR A 325 12.55 27.43 -1.76
N GLU A 326 13.66 26.82 -2.15
CA GLU A 326 14.95 26.95 -1.49
C GLU A 326 15.93 27.68 -2.41
N ALA A 327 16.61 28.71 -1.88
CA ALA A 327 17.69 29.40 -2.59
C ALA A 327 19.06 29.08 -1.98
N TYR A 328 20.07 29.06 -2.86
CA TYR A 328 21.46 28.99 -2.45
C TYR A 328 21.85 30.24 -1.65
N GLN A 329 22.37 30.06 -0.45
CA GLN A 329 23.03 31.13 0.28
C GLN A 329 24.49 31.24 -0.19
N ILE A 330 24.84 32.37 -0.80
CA ILE A 330 26.24 32.72 -1.07
C ILE A 330 26.74 33.53 0.13
N ALA A 331 27.68 32.99 0.91
CA ALA A 331 28.32 33.71 2.02
C ALA A 331 29.35 34.72 1.47
N PRO A 332 29.28 36.02 1.85
CA PRO A 332 30.28 37.00 1.43
C PRO A 332 31.69 36.59 1.90
N GLY A 333 32.64 36.51 0.97
CA GLY A 333 34.04 36.15 1.25
C GLY A 333 34.36 34.65 1.16
N GLY A 334 33.37 33.78 0.93
CA GLY A 334 33.61 32.37 0.61
C GLY A 334 34.04 32.21 -0.85
N GLN A 335 35.21 31.61 -1.09
CA GLN A 335 35.65 31.25 -2.45
C GLN A 335 34.67 30.24 -3.07
N GLY A 336 33.81 30.71 -3.97
CA GLY A 336 33.27 29.97 -5.12
C GLY A 336 32.39 28.73 -4.87
N ASP A 337 32.47 28.09 -3.71
CA ASP A 337 31.69 26.91 -3.36
C ASP A 337 30.54 27.35 -2.46
N PRO A 338 29.27 27.18 -2.87
CA PRO A 338 28.14 27.34 -1.97
C PRO A 338 28.24 26.26 -0.89
N LEU A 339 28.91 26.56 0.23
CA LEU A 339 28.89 25.72 1.42
C LEU A 339 27.43 25.64 1.90
N SER A 340 26.95 24.40 2.04
CA SER A 340 25.53 24.00 2.08
C SER A 340 24.66 24.80 3.06
N GLY A 341 24.02 25.84 2.56
CA GLY A 341 22.92 26.53 3.22
C GLY A 341 21.84 26.83 2.19
N PHE A 342 20.83 25.97 2.12
CA PHE A 342 19.59 26.33 1.45
C PHE A 342 18.75 27.09 2.46
N VAL A 343 18.25 28.26 2.09
CA VAL A 343 17.28 29.02 2.88
C VAL A 343 15.93 28.95 2.20
N THR A 344 14.88 28.64 2.96
CA THR A 344 13.50 28.76 2.47
C THR A 344 13.25 30.21 2.09
N THR A 345 12.97 30.47 0.81
CA THR A 345 12.73 31.82 0.29
C THR A 345 11.25 32.15 0.17
N GLY A 346 10.39 31.14 0.12
CA GLY A 346 8.95 31.35 0.05
C GLY A 346 8.17 30.07 -0.16
N VAL A 347 6.88 30.15 0.11
CA VAL A 347 5.90 29.11 -0.17
C VAL A 347 4.89 29.66 -1.16
N ALA A 348 4.63 28.94 -2.24
CA ALA A 348 3.58 29.25 -3.20
C ALA A 348 2.58 28.10 -3.27
N ASP A 349 1.30 28.45 -3.37
CA ASP A 349 0.20 27.50 -3.51
C ASP A 349 -0.39 27.67 -4.92
N TYR A 350 -0.34 26.61 -5.72
CA TYR A 350 -0.89 26.59 -7.08
C TYR A 350 -2.12 25.70 -7.14
N GLU A 351 -3.28 26.27 -7.42
CA GLU A 351 -4.51 25.49 -7.56
C GLU A 351 -4.47 24.65 -8.85
N VAL A 352 -4.79 23.37 -8.71
CA VAL A 352 -5.02 22.48 -9.86
C VAL A 352 -6.46 22.67 -10.31
N ALA A 353 -6.63 23.05 -11.57
CA ALA A 353 -7.91 23.31 -12.20
C ALA A 353 -8.12 22.41 -13.41
N SER A 354 -9.39 22.29 -13.82
CA SER A 354 -9.76 21.76 -15.12
C SER A 354 -10.24 22.88 -16.04
N TYR A 355 -9.91 22.79 -17.31
CA TYR A 355 -10.32 23.76 -18.33
C TYR A 355 -10.39 23.12 -19.72
N GLU A 356 -11.16 23.73 -20.61
CA GLU A 356 -11.24 23.32 -22.01
C GLU A 356 -10.18 24.06 -22.85
N ASN A 357 -9.44 23.29 -23.63
CA ASN A 357 -8.36 23.75 -24.49
C ASN A 357 -8.57 23.18 -25.90
N ALA A 358 -9.09 24.01 -26.82
CA ALA A 358 -9.32 23.66 -28.22
C ALA A 358 -10.15 22.37 -28.43
N GLY A 359 -11.26 22.24 -27.72
CA GLY A 359 -12.16 21.10 -27.72
C GLY A 359 -11.72 19.95 -26.82
N THR A 360 -10.55 20.04 -26.19
CA THR A 360 -10.01 18.99 -25.31
C THR A 360 -10.06 19.42 -23.85
N TRP A 361 -10.64 18.59 -23.00
CA TRP A 361 -10.60 18.79 -21.55
C TRP A 361 -9.19 18.56 -21.02
N THR A 362 -8.68 19.49 -20.23
CA THR A 362 -7.30 19.48 -19.72
C THR A 362 -7.28 19.71 -18.21
N ASN A 363 -6.44 18.96 -17.50
CA ASN A 363 -6.03 19.28 -16.13
C ASN A 363 -4.71 20.05 -16.14
N GLY A 364 -4.65 21.15 -15.41
CA GLY A 364 -3.44 21.94 -15.31
C GLY A 364 -3.46 22.88 -14.13
N LEU A 365 -2.43 23.71 -14.03
CA LEU A 365 -2.35 24.73 -13.01
C LEU A 365 -3.00 26.02 -13.51
N ASP A 366 -3.71 26.68 -12.60
CA ASP A 366 -4.18 28.05 -12.76
C ASP A 366 -5.22 28.27 -13.88
N ALA A 367 -6.50 28.27 -13.49
CA ALA A 367 -7.63 28.53 -14.39
C ALA A 367 -7.60 29.94 -15.00
N PHE A 368 -6.99 30.92 -14.32
CA PHE A 368 -6.90 32.29 -14.81
C PHE A 368 -5.92 32.38 -15.99
N LEU A 369 -4.74 31.76 -15.88
CA LEU A 369 -3.80 31.64 -16.99
C LEU A 369 -4.38 30.86 -18.17
N ALA A 370 -5.15 29.80 -17.90
CA ALA A 370 -5.90 29.09 -18.94
C ALA A 370 -6.89 30.00 -19.68
N GLY A 371 -7.65 30.81 -18.95
CA GLY A 371 -8.54 31.82 -19.52
C GLY A 371 -7.82 32.85 -20.39
N LEU A 372 -6.69 33.38 -19.92
CA LEU A 372 -5.87 34.33 -20.68
C LEU A 372 -5.32 33.70 -21.97
N ALA A 373 -4.76 32.49 -21.88
CA ALA A 373 -4.17 31.82 -23.04
C ALA A 373 -5.23 31.49 -24.11
N ARG A 374 -6.43 31.08 -23.70
CA ARG A 374 -7.56 30.84 -24.61
C ARG A 374 -7.96 32.09 -25.39
N GLN A 375 -7.84 33.26 -24.79
CA GLN A 375 -8.15 34.55 -25.41
C GLN A 375 -6.94 35.16 -26.14
N ASN A 376 -5.85 34.41 -26.34
CA ASN A 376 -4.58 34.88 -26.89
C ASN A 376 -3.97 36.06 -26.09
N GLY A 377 -4.30 36.19 -24.81
CA GLY A 377 -3.78 37.23 -23.92
C GLY A 377 -2.40 36.92 -23.35
N VAL A 378 -1.99 35.65 -23.36
CA VAL A 378 -0.64 35.21 -22.96
C VAL A 378 -0.22 33.98 -23.76
N ASP A 379 1.03 33.96 -24.21
CA ASP A 379 1.68 32.76 -24.71
C ASP A 379 2.90 32.46 -23.85
N VAL A 380 3.00 31.21 -23.36
CA VAL A 380 4.09 30.79 -22.49
C VAL A 380 4.91 29.76 -23.25
N PRO A 381 6.17 30.09 -23.62
CA PRO A 381 7.01 29.19 -24.39
C PRO A 381 7.38 27.94 -23.59
N ASN A 382 7.69 26.87 -24.31
CA ASN A 382 8.15 25.64 -23.67
C ASN A 382 9.54 25.83 -23.05
N PRO A 383 9.81 25.27 -21.85
CA PRO A 383 11.15 25.25 -21.31
C PRO A 383 12.06 24.45 -22.26
N SER A 384 13.26 24.97 -22.52
CA SER A 384 14.30 24.29 -23.30
C SER A 384 15.62 24.40 -22.56
N GLY A 385 16.35 23.30 -22.41
CA GLY A 385 17.66 23.30 -21.78
C GLY A 385 18.81 23.56 -22.77
N PRO A 386 20.05 23.66 -22.28
CA PRO A 386 21.21 23.93 -23.12
C PRO A 386 21.65 22.72 -23.97
N ALA A 387 21.15 21.52 -23.67
CA ALA A 387 21.40 20.30 -24.42
C ALA A 387 20.14 19.41 -24.50
N ALA A 388 20.15 18.46 -25.43
CA ALA A 388 19.06 17.50 -25.59
C ALA A 388 18.77 16.74 -24.28
N GLY A 389 17.49 16.69 -23.90
CA GLY A 389 17.02 16.04 -22.67
C GLY A 389 17.20 16.86 -21.38
N GLN A 390 17.82 18.03 -21.45
CA GLN A 390 17.92 18.97 -20.33
C GLN A 390 16.82 20.03 -20.41
N LEU A 391 16.41 20.56 -19.26
CA LEU A 391 15.48 21.69 -19.15
C LEU A 391 16.02 22.73 -18.16
N TYR A 392 15.77 24.02 -18.43
CA TYR A 392 15.89 25.02 -17.38
C TYR A 392 14.76 24.82 -16.36
N GLY A 393 15.11 24.86 -15.07
CA GLY A 393 14.13 24.70 -14.00
C GLY A 393 13.15 25.87 -13.93
N SER A 394 11.89 25.54 -13.67
CA SER A 394 10.76 26.45 -13.50
C SER A 394 10.91 27.32 -12.25
N GLY A 395 10.64 28.62 -12.39
CA GLY A 395 10.63 29.61 -11.31
C GLY A 395 9.25 29.87 -10.70
N GLY A 396 8.17 29.41 -11.35
CA GLY A 396 6.82 29.52 -10.80
C GLY A 396 5.73 29.04 -11.74
N VAL A 397 4.48 29.48 -11.48
CA VAL A 397 3.28 28.99 -12.19
C VAL A 397 3.31 29.21 -13.70
N PHE A 398 3.92 30.30 -14.19
CA PHE A 398 4.07 30.53 -15.63
C PHE A 398 4.81 29.37 -16.30
N ASP A 399 5.97 28.99 -15.78
CA ASP A 399 6.77 27.91 -16.37
C ASP A 399 6.09 26.54 -16.27
N LEU A 400 5.31 26.32 -15.21
CA LEU A 400 4.50 25.11 -15.05
C LEU A 400 3.23 25.12 -15.94
N PHE A 401 2.88 26.27 -16.53
CA PHE A 401 1.78 26.48 -17.47
C PHE A 401 2.26 26.57 -18.94
N ALA A 402 3.49 26.14 -19.23
CA ALA A 402 4.02 26.11 -20.60
C ALA A 402 3.10 25.34 -21.57
N LYS A 403 3.06 25.76 -22.84
CA LYS A 403 2.14 25.22 -23.85
C LYS A 403 2.15 23.69 -23.94
N ALA A 404 3.32 23.06 -23.88
CA ALA A 404 3.46 21.60 -23.94
C ALA A 404 2.94 20.87 -22.69
N LEU A 405 2.83 21.54 -21.54
CA LEU A 405 2.30 20.96 -20.30
C LEU A 405 0.77 21.01 -20.21
N ARG A 406 0.11 21.65 -21.18
CA ARG A 406 -1.36 21.77 -21.23
C ARG A 406 -1.97 20.54 -21.92
N LEU A 407 -1.62 19.35 -21.44
CA LEU A 407 -2.18 18.08 -21.92
C LEU A 407 -3.07 17.44 -20.85
N PRO A 408 -4.02 16.57 -21.24
CA PRO A 408 -5.10 16.15 -20.36
C PRO A 408 -4.69 15.37 -19.12
N TYR A 409 -3.59 14.62 -19.21
CA TYR A 409 -3.09 13.80 -18.12
C TYR A 409 -1.80 14.42 -17.60
N ALA A 410 -1.77 14.71 -16.30
CA ALA A 410 -0.61 15.32 -15.63
C ALA A 410 -0.33 14.63 -14.30
N ARG A 411 0.95 14.43 -13.99
CA ARG A 411 1.41 13.70 -12.80
C ARG A 411 2.70 14.30 -12.26
N LEU A 412 2.78 14.45 -10.94
CA LEU A 412 4.03 14.76 -10.28
C LEU A 412 4.73 13.46 -9.89
N VAL A 413 5.97 13.29 -10.32
CA VAL A 413 6.80 12.11 -10.03
C VAL A 413 8.02 12.53 -9.22
N PHE A 414 8.24 11.84 -8.11
CA PHE A 414 9.44 11.97 -7.30
C PHE A 414 10.50 10.94 -7.72
N PRO A 415 11.77 11.35 -7.88
CA PRO A 415 12.85 10.42 -8.11
C PRO A 415 13.04 9.53 -6.88
N ARG A 416 13.54 8.31 -7.08
CA ARG A 416 13.80 7.36 -5.96
C ARG A 416 14.83 7.91 -4.97
N THR A 417 15.73 8.76 -5.45
CA THR A 417 16.79 9.37 -4.65
C THR A 417 16.90 10.83 -5.06
N LEU A 418 16.79 11.73 -4.09
CA LEU A 418 17.07 13.16 -4.31
C LEU A 418 18.58 13.38 -4.35
N LEU A 419 19.00 14.36 -5.14
CA LEU A 419 20.39 14.78 -5.16
C LEU A 419 20.83 15.27 -3.77
N PRO A 420 22.06 14.94 -3.35
CA PRO A 420 22.59 15.38 -2.07
C PRO A 420 22.80 16.90 -2.08
N THR A 421 22.71 17.50 -0.89
CA THR A 421 22.85 18.95 -0.65
C THR A 421 24.23 19.52 -0.99
N THR A 422 25.18 18.66 -1.33
CA THR A 422 26.56 18.98 -1.69
C THR A 422 26.77 19.09 -3.19
N THR A 423 25.72 18.96 -4.01
CA THR A 423 25.80 19.08 -5.47
C THR A 423 25.11 20.36 -5.96
N PRO A 424 25.55 20.96 -7.08
CA PRO A 424 24.96 22.18 -7.64
C PRO A 424 23.55 22.00 -8.25
N GLY A 425 22.92 20.84 -8.07
CA GLY A 425 21.64 20.46 -8.68
C GLY A 425 21.80 19.84 -10.08
N SER A 426 20.67 19.61 -10.76
CA SER A 426 20.66 18.95 -12.07
C SER A 426 19.65 19.57 -13.03
N LEU A 427 20.05 19.67 -14.30
CA LEU A 427 19.20 20.09 -15.41
C LEU A 427 18.38 18.94 -16.02
N TRP A 428 18.59 17.72 -15.53
CA TRP A 428 17.91 16.52 -16.00
C TRP A 428 16.59 16.33 -15.23
N PRO A 429 15.42 16.38 -15.90
CA PRO A 429 14.13 16.33 -15.21
C PRO A 429 13.97 15.11 -14.31
N GLN A 430 14.47 13.95 -14.75
CA GLN A 430 14.36 12.69 -14.03
C GLN A 430 15.15 12.64 -12.71
N GLN A 431 16.04 13.60 -12.45
CA GLN A 431 16.80 13.74 -11.21
C GLN A 431 16.14 14.71 -10.21
N ASN A 432 14.98 15.27 -10.55
CA ASN A 432 14.22 16.23 -9.76
C ASN A 432 12.78 15.75 -9.56
N ALA A 433 12.06 16.34 -8.61
CA ALA A 433 10.60 16.21 -8.59
C ALA A 433 10.04 16.88 -9.85
N VAL A 434 9.40 16.09 -10.72
CA VAL A 434 9.06 16.49 -12.08
C VAL A 434 7.56 16.39 -12.32
N LEU A 435 6.99 17.44 -12.88
CA LEU A 435 5.66 17.45 -13.46
C LEU A 435 5.74 16.89 -14.87
N LEU A 436 5.08 15.77 -15.11
CA LEU A 436 4.90 15.16 -16.42
C LEU A 436 3.50 15.47 -16.94
N SER A 437 3.36 15.68 -18.24
CA SER A 437 2.08 15.85 -18.90
C SER A 437 2.05 15.13 -20.24
N ALA A 438 0.96 14.42 -20.54
CA ALA A 438 0.83 13.57 -21.72
C ALA A 438 -0.60 13.58 -22.30
N ALA A 439 -0.69 13.22 -23.58
CA ALA A 439 -1.97 13.11 -24.29
C ALA A 439 -2.75 11.82 -23.97
N THR A 440 -2.07 10.78 -23.49
CA THR A 440 -2.65 9.48 -23.14
C THR A 440 -2.12 9.02 -21.77
N LEU A 441 -2.91 8.17 -21.08
CA LEU A 441 -2.48 7.54 -19.83
C LEU A 441 -1.25 6.65 -20.03
N ASP A 442 -1.22 5.86 -21.10
CA ASP A 442 -0.09 4.98 -21.42
C ASP A 442 1.22 5.73 -21.58
N ALA A 443 1.21 6.89 -22.26
CA ALA A 443 2.40 7.73 -22.40
C ALA A 443 2.84 8.30 -21.03
N LEU A 444 1.88 8.69 -20.19
CA LEU A 444 2.17 9.18 -18.84
C LEU A 444 2.77 8.08 -17.95
N ASP A 445 2.23 6.86 -18.01
CA ASP A 445 2.71 5.72 -17.24
C ASP A 445 4.11 5.29 -17.70
N ALA A 446 4.35 5.21 -19.01
CA ALA A 446 5.68 4.92 -19.55
C ALA A 446 6.72 5.95 -19.10
N ALA A 447 6.38 7.25 -19.16
CA ALA A 447 7.27 8.32 -18.72
C ALA A 447 7.49 8.31 -17.20
N THR A 448 6.47 7.96 -16.42
CA THR A 448 6.58 7.76 -14.97
C THR A 448 7.63 6.69 -14.68
N GLU A 449 7.55 5.53 -15.34
CA GLU A 449 8.51 4.45 -15.14
C GLU A 449 9.93 4.82 -15.59
N ASN A 450 10.07 5.56 -16.69
CA ASN A 450 11.37 6.07 -17.14
C ASN A 450 12.00 6.98 -16.07
N VAL A 451 11.27 7.98 -15.57
CA VAL A 451 11.76 8.87 -14.51
C VAL A 451 12.13 8.08 -13.24
N ARG A 452 11.31 7.09 -12.87
CA ARG A 452 11.56 6.21 -11.72
C ARG A 452 12.79 5.33 -11.89
N ARG A 453 13.22 5.07 -13.13
CA ARG A 453 14.47 4.39 -13.50
C ARG A 453 15.66 5.34 -13.72
N GLN A 454 15.47 6.66 -13.57
CA GLN A 454 16.45 7.70 -13.91
C GLN A 454 16.76 7.81 -15.41
N ASP A 455 15.83 7.35 -16.25
CA ASP A 455 15.84 7.56 -17.69
C ASP A 455 15.09 8.86 -18.05
N PRO A 456 15.40 9.50 -19.21
CA PRO A 456 14.61 10.63 -19.70
C PRO A 456 13.12 10.27 -19.86
N PRO A 457 12.17 11.21 -19.64
CA PRO A 457 10.73 10.92 -19.73
C PRO A 457 10.28 10.21 -21.01
N GLY A 458 10.93 10.51 -22.14
CA GLY A 458 10.63 9.92 -23.45
C GLY A 458 9.93 10.91 -24.40
N SER A 459 9.69 10.49 -25.63
CA SER A 459 8.99 11.29 -26.64
C SER A 459 7.49 11.35 -26.37
N GLY A 460 6.84 12.46 -26.71
CA GLY A 460 5.38 12.61 -26.58
C GLY A 460 4.88 12.98 -25.17
N VAL A 461 5.82 13.22 -24.24
CA VAL A 461 5.53 13.68 -22.88
C VAL A 461 6.26 14.98 -22.62
N ALA A 462 5.55 15.96 -22.08
CA ALA A 462 6.14 17.20 -21.61
C ALA A 462 6.57 17.06 -20.16
N ALA A 463 7.67 17.72 -19.80
CA ALA A 463 8.21 17.72 -18.46
C ALA A 463 8.56 19.13 -18.01
N ALA A 464 8.40 19.40 -16.72
CA ALA A 464 8.95 20.56 -16.04
C ALA A 464 9.31 20.20 -14.60
N TYR A 465 10.35 20.82 -14.07
CA TYR A 465 10.74 20.68 -12.68
C TYR A 465 11.03 22.05 -12.10
N LEU A 466 10.87 22.21 -10.79
CA LEU A 466 11.09 23.48 -10.11
C LEU A 466 12.58 23.70 -9.84
N ARG A 467 13.06 24.94 -10.05
CA ARG A 467 14.45 25.30 -9.82
C ARG A 467 14.78 25.28 -8.33
N GLY A 468 16.01 24.86 -8.02
CA GLY A 468 16.51 24.77 -6.65
C GLY A 468 16.05 23.46 -5.99
N ARG A 469 16.33 23.32 -4.69
CA ARG A 469 15.86 22.17 -3.93
C ARG A 469 14.43 22.43 -3.45
N ALA A 470 13.49 22.44 -4.38
CA ALA A 470 12.09 22.74 -4.07
C ALA A 470 11.40 21.53 -3.42
N VAL A 471 10.67 21.77 -2.33
CA VAL A 471 9.80 20.76 -1.72
C VAL A 471 8.40 20.96 -2.27
N VAL A 472 7.87 19.92 -2.92
CA VAL A 472 6.55 19.94 -3.53
C VAL A 472 5.61 19.02 -2.74
N ARG A 473 4.43 19.51 -2.38
CA ARG A 473 3.41 18.74 -1.65
C ARG A 473 2.06 18.88 -2.34
N ALA A 474 1.36 17.76 -2.50
CA ALA A 474 -0.07 17.77 -2.83
C ALA A 474 -0.84 18.13 -1.56
N MET A 475 -1.75 19.09 -1.68
CA MET A 475 -2.60 19.53 -0.58
C MET A 475 -4.07 19.46 -0.98
N VAL A 476 -4.96 19.27 -0.01
CA VAL A 476 -6.41 19.28 -0.17
C VAL A 476 -7.03 20.29 0.79
N ARG A 477 -8.14 20.89 0.36
CA ARG A 477 -8.91 21.83 1.17
C ARG A 477 -10.04 21.08 1.87
N ILE A 478 -10.05 21.17 3.21
CA ILE A 478 -11.10 20.63 4.08
C ILE A 478 -11.76 21.78 4.86
N SER A 479 -12.86 21.49 5.56
CA SER A 479 -13.47 22.38 6.53
C SER A 479 -13.42 21.75 7.92
N VAL A 480 -13.02 22.52 8.94
CA VAL A 480 -13.09 22.11 10.35
C VAL A 480 -13.85 23.19 11.11
N ASN A 481 -15.02 22.85 11.67
CA ASN A 481 -15.93 23.80 12.33
C ASN A 481 -16.27 25.01 11.43
N GLY A 482 -16.51 24.76 10.15
CA GLY A 482 -16.78 25.80 9.15
C GLY A 482 -15.55 26.57 8.65
N ALA A 483 -14.38 26.42 9.28
CA ALA A 483 -13.15 27.09 8.84
C ALA A 483 -12.42 26.26 7.79
N SER A 484 -12.10 26.87 6.64
CA SER A 484 -11.33 26.22 5.60
C SER A 484 -9.88 25.99 6.04
N ARG A 485 -9.35 24.79 5.79
CA ARG A 485 -7.97 24.41 6.09
C ARG A 485 -7.34 23.68 4.91
N LEU A 486 -6.08 24.02 4.64
CA LEU A 486 -5.29 23.32 3.65
C LEU A 486 -4.38 22.30 4.35
N VAL A 487 -4.56 21.02 4.02
CA VAL A 487 -3.81 19.91 4.64
C VAL A 487 -3.13 19.06 3.56
N PRO A 488 -1.96 18.44 3.83
CA PRO A 488 -1.34 17.54 2.87
C PRO A 488 -2.25 16.36 2.52
N VAL A 489 -2.20 15.90 1.28
CA VAL A 489 -2.81 14.62 0.89
C VAL A 489 -2.21 13.50 1.74
N GLY A 490 -3.08 12.62 2.26
CA GLY A 490 -2.71 11.59 3.23
C GLY A 490 -2.90 12.01 4.70
N THR A 491 -3.31 13.26 4.97
CA THR A 491 -3.78 13.66 6.30
C THR A 491 -5.01 12.84 6.67
N THR A 492 -5.02 12.27 7.88
CA THR A 492 -6.15 11.46 8.37
C THR A 492 -7.03 12.23 9.35
N LEU A 493 -8.23 11.68 9.66
CA LEU A 493 -9.08 12.17 10.75
C LEU A 493 -8.29 12.26 12.07
N GLY A 494 -7.49 11.24 12.38
CA GLY A 494 -6.66 11.23 13.58
C GLY A 494 -5.57 12.32 13.60
N ASN A 495 -5.03 12.73 12.45
CA ASN A 495 -4.11 13.87 12.38
C ASN A 495 -4.82 15.18 12.71
N VAL A 496 -6.03 15.41 12.18
CA VAL A 496 -6.80 16.62 12.47
C VAL A 496 -7.20 16.66 13.95
N LEU A 497 -7.71 15.56 14.50
CA LEU A 497 -8.03 15.47 15.93
C LEU A 497 -6.80 15.71 16.81
N ALA A 498 -5.62 15.23 16.41
CA ALA A 498 -4.38 15.50 17.14
C ALA A 498 -4.03 17.00 17.13
N SER A 499 -4.18 17.67 15.99
CA SER A 499 -3.93 19.11 15.88
C SER A 499 -4.87 19.95 16.74
N GLU A 500 -6.06 19.42 17.02
CA GLU A 500 -7.07 20.04 17.89
C GLU A 500 -6.98 19.59 19.36
N GLY A 501 -5.97 18.79 19.74
CA GLY A 501 -5.83 18.26 21.10
C GLY A 501 -6.93 17.28 21.51
N ARG A 502 -7.62 16.68 20.53
CA ARG A 502 -8.82 15.84 20.69
C ARG A 502 -8.63 14.40 20.24
N ARG A 503 -7.41 14.00 19.88
CA ARG A 503 -7.13 12.61 19.52
C ARG A 503 -7.37 11.72 20.75
N PRO A 504 -8.25 10.71 20.68
CA PRO A 504 -8.48 9.81 21.81
C PRO A 504 -7.18 9.15 22.27
N SER A 505 -7.09 8.89 23.58
CA SER A 505 -6.07 8.00 24.12
C SER A 505 -6.23 6.59 23.54
N ALA A 506 -5.21 5.73 23.64
CA ALA A 506 -5.28 4.36 23.13
C ALA A 506 -6.40 3.49 23.75
N VAL A 507 -7.10 3.97 24.79
CA VAL A 507 -8.22 3.29 25.46
C VAL A 507 -9.48 3.28 24.58
N PRO A 508 -10.31 2.21 24.59
CA PRO A 508 -11.59 2.16 23.89
C PRO A 508 -12.58 3.24 24.33
N VAL A 509 -12.58 4.39 23.66
CA VAL A 509 -13.56 5.45 23.89
C VAL A 509 -14.23 5.80 22.55
N PRO A 510 -15.57 5.90 22.49
CA PRO A 510 -16.25 6.38 21.29
C PRO A 510 -15.75 7.76 20.86
N LEU A 511 -15.72 8.02 19.55
CA LEU A 511 -15.46 9.35 18.98
C LEU A 511 -16.68 10.28 19.12
N SER A 512 -17.20 10.41 20.34
CA SER A 512 -18.35 11.27 20.63
C SER A 512 -18.03 12.74 20.32
N GLY A 513 -18.95 13.43 19.65
CA GLY A 513 -18.78 14.84 19.30
C GLY A 513 -17.89 15.11 18.08
N VAL A 514 -17.59 14.07 17.28
CA VAL A 514 -16.95 14.21 15.96
C VAL A 514 -17.97 13.81 14.90
N THR A 515 -18.40 14.76 14.07
CA THR A 515 -19.19 14.47 12.87
C THR A 515 -18.38 14.81 11.64
N MET A 516 -18.38 13.90 10.67
CA MET A 516 -17.67 14.10 9.41
C MET A 516 -18.64 13.92 8.26
N HIS A 517 -18.49 14.76 7.24
CA HIS A 517 -19.29 14.76 6.02
C HIS A 517 -18.35 14.76 4.82
N ARG A 518 -18.69 13.94 3.82
CA ARG A 518 -17.96 13.85 2.56
C ARG A 518 -18.88 14.23 1.40
N PRO A 519 -18.50 15.18 0.54
CA PRO A 519 -19.32 15.56 -0.61
C PRO A 519 -19.62 14.38 -1.54
N ARG A 520 -20.83 14.35 -2.09
CA ARG A 520 -21.20 13.42 -3.18
C ARG A 520 -20.66 13.93 -4.51
N THR A 521 -20.39 13.03 -5.46
CA THR A 521 -19.99 13.44 -6.82
C THR A 521 -21.20 13.88 -7.62
N ALA A 522 -20.95 14.63 -8.69
CA ALA A 522 -21.97 14.97 -9.67
C ALA A 522 -22.51 13.76 -10.46
N ALA A 523 -21.87 12.59 -10.34
CA ALA A 523 -22.24 11.35 -11.01
C ALA A 523 -23.18 10.44 -10.17
N ALA A 524 -23.66 10.92 -9.02
CA ALA A 524 -24.77 10.28 -8.33
C ALA A 524 -26.08 10.54 -9.09
N LEU A 525 -27.03 9.59 -9.10
CA LEU A 525 -28.31 9.75 -9.82
C LEU A 525 -29.05 11.06 -9.47
N ASP A 526 -28.85 11.57 -8.25
CA ASP A 526 -29.47 12.81 -7.74
C ASP A 526 -28.63 14.09 -7.96
N GLY A 527 -27.51 14.00 -8.70
CA GLY A 527 -26.57 15.10 -8.94
C GLY A 527 -25.65 15.40 -7.74
N PRO A 528 -24.91 16.54 -7.75
CA PRO A 528 -23.94 16.88 -6.70
C PRO A 528 -24.58 17.34 -5.38
N ALA A 529 -25.86 17.03 -5.16
CA ALA A 529 -26.60 17.50 -3.99
C ALA A 529 -26.29 16.64 -2.75
N GLY A 530 -25.88 17.31 -1.68
CA GLY A 530 -25.72 16.72 -0.35
C GLY A 530 -24.34 16.15 -0.04
N ASP A 531 -24.21 15.70 1.20
CA ASP A 531 -23.01 15.07 1.73
C ASP A 531 -23.36 13.66 2.22
N TRP A 532 -22.42 12.72 2.10
CA TRP A 532 -22.47 11.48 2.86
C TRP A 532 -22.05 11.77 4.31
N PRO A 533 -22.89 11.46 5.33
CA PRO A 533 -22.41 11.38 6.69
C PRO A 533 -21.38 10.24 6.78
N VAL A 534 -20.22 10.53 7.35
CA VAL A 534 -19.22 9.54 7.68
C VAL A 534 -19.39 9.17 9.15
N LEU A 535 -19.49 7.87 9.45
CA LEU A 535 -19.76 7.33 10.78
C LEU A 535 -18.49 6.71 11.40
N PRO A 536 -17.55 7.51 11.95
CA PRO A 536 -16.27 7.04 12.47
C PRO A 536 -16.36 6.20 13.77
N GLY A 537 -17.55 5.86 14.26
CA GLY A 537 -17.75 5.26 15.57
C GLY A 537 -18.83 4.18 15.61
N TRP A 538 -19.03 3.44 14.51
CA TRP A 538 -20.09 2.42 14.41
C TRP A 538 -19.95 1.31 15.47
N ARG A 539 -18.74 1.11 16.03
CA ARG A 539 -18.47 0.32 17.23
C ARG A 539 -17.62 1.13 18.23
N PRO A 540 -17.71 0.87 19.53
CA PRO A 540 -16.79 1.43 20.50
C PRO A 540 -15.35 1.05 20.09
N ARG A 541 -14.51 2.06 19.79
CA ARG A 541 -13.11 1.90 19.36
C ARG A 541 -12.93 1.19 18.01
N ASP A 542 -13.43 1.79 16.93
CA ASP A 542 -12.91 1.46 15.60
C ASP A 542 -11.63 2.27 15.33
N PRO A 543 -10.43 1.72 15.55
CA PRO A 543 -9.18 2.44 15.31
C PRO A 543 -8.99 2.85 13.85
N ALA A 544 -9.61 2.16 12.89
CA ALA A 544 -9.53 2.52 11.48
C ALA A 544 -10.11 3.92 11.24
N ALA A 545 -11.06 4.36 12.06
CA ALA A 545 -11.59 5.71 11.93
C ALA A 545 -10.53 6.79 12.06
N LEU A 546 -9.49 6.59 12.89
CA LEU A 546 -8.39 7.54 13.03
C LEU A 546 -7.42 7.50 11.83
N GLY A 547 -7.36 6.39 11.10
CA GLY A 547 -6.59 6.25 9.87
C GLY A 547 -7.30 6.83 8.64
N LEU A 548 -8.60 7.15 8.73
CA LEU A 548 -9.42 7.58 7.60
C LEU A 548 -8.79 8.78 6.87
N PRO A 549 -8.33 8.64 5.61
CA PRO A 549 -7.78 9.74 4.85
C PRO A 549 -8.86 10.77 4.53
N LEU A 550 -8.47 12.04 4.65
CA LEU A 550 -9.31 13.17 4.29
C LEU A 550 -9.21 13.45 2.78
N LEU A 551 -10.35 13.73 2.18
CA LEU A 551 -10.49 14.13 0.80
C LEU A 551 -10.86 15.61 0.69
N HIS A 552 -10.66 16.18 -0.49
CA HIS A 552 -11.05 17.55 -0.78
C HIS A 552 -12.56 17.70 -0.59
N GLY A 553 -12.94 18.81 0.06
CA GLY A 553 -14.31 19.12 0.41
C GLY A 553 -14.84 18.42 1.66
N ASP A 554 -14.08 17.53 2.31
CA ASP A 554 -14.51 16.93 3.58
C ASP A 554 -14.75 18.02 4.64
N ARG A 555 -15.86 17.88 5.38
CA ARG A 555 -16.22 18.76 6.50
C ARG A 555 -16.21 17.97 7.80
N LEU A 556 -15.50 18.49 8.80
CA LEU A 556 -15.46 17.98 10.15
C LEU A 556 -16.08 19.02 11.08
N ASP A 557 -17.09 18.61 11.83
CA ASP A 557 -17.67 19.41 12.90
C ASP A 557 -17.32 18.72 14.23
N LEU A 558 -16.55 19.43 15.06
CA LEU A 558 -16.03 18.99 16.34
C LEU A 558 -16.78 19.76 17.43
N ALA A 559 -17.48 19.05 18.32
CA ALA A 559 -18.28 19.66 19.38
C ALA A 559 -17.46 20.68 20.20
N THR A 560 -17.83 21.96 20.15
CA THR A 560 -17.03 23.06 20.71
C THR A 560 -17.32 23.35 22.20
N GLY A 561 -18.19 22.60 22.87
CA GLY A 561 -18.51 22.85 24.28
C GLY A 561 -19.35 21.75 24.95
N LEU A 562 -19.10 21.60 26.26
CA LEU A 562 -19.74 20.73 27.25
C LEU A 562 -21.27 20.82 27.18
N GLY A 563 -21.92 19.75 26.72
CA GLY A 563 -23.36 19.53 26.84
C GLY A 563 -23.61 18.31 27.70
#